data_AF-A0A2S9WST9-F1
#
_entry.id   AF-A0A2S9WST9-F1
#
_cell.length_a   1.000
_cell.length_b   1.000
_cell.length_c   1.000
_cell.angle_alpha   90.00
_cell.angle_beta   90.00
_cell.angle_gamma   90.00
#
_symmetry.space_group_name_H-M   'P 1'
#
loop_
_entity.id
_entity.type
_entity.pdbx_description
1 polymer ?
#
loop_
_entity_poly.entity_id
_entity_poly.type
_entity_poly.pdbx_seq_one_letter_code
_entity_poly.pdbx_strand_id
1 'polypeptide(L)'
;MKNVAPAKFSFSILSLRFAAFLHFMLHNYFKTALLLVSVTLVMSCDSTPCDEGYTEVEQDGNVICLPDYVVGIEKTTWLGTAFYHSDYGIIEFDNGSWVTTYGEVLAVEDLD
;
A
#
# COMPACT_ATOMS: atom_id res chain seq x y z
N MET A 1 71.20 -15.73 -45.46
CA MET A 1 70.71 -15.52 -44.08
C MET A 1 69.74 -14.35 -44.10
N LYS A 2 68.44 -14.58 -43.90
CA LYS A 2 67.43 -13.52 -43.73
C LYS A 2 66.87 -13.67 -42.32
N ASN A 3 67.18 -12.73 -41.43
CA ASN A 3 66.60 -12.65 -40.10
C ASN A 3 65.17 -12.11 -40.23
N VAL A 4 64.19 -12.96 -39.93
CA VAL A 4 62.79 -12.56 -39.79
C VAL A 4 62.56 -12.25 -38.31
N ALA A 5 62.32 -10.97 -37.99
CA ALA A 5 61.95 -10.54 -36.65
C ALA A 5 60.53 -11.03 -36.30
N PRO A 6 60.23 -11.41 -35.04
CA PRO A 6 58.89 -11.79 -34.65
C PRO A 6 58.00 -10.54 -34.53
N ALA A 7 56.87 -10.57 -35.24
CA ALA A 7 55.81 -9.58 -35.13
C ALA A 7 55.23 -9.58 -33.70
N LYS A 8 55.54 -8.53 -32.93
CA LYS A 8 54.81 -8.18 -31.70
C LYS A 8 53.49 -7.52 -32.11
N PHE A 9 52.49 -8.31 -32.48
CA PHE A 9 51.19 -7.79 -32.88
C PHE A 9 50.18 -7.86 -31.73
N SER A 10 49.92 -6.69 -31.16
CA SER A 10 48.57 -6.22 -30.78
C SER A 10 47.69 -7.14 -29.90
N PHE A 11 48.09 -7.37 -28.64
CA PHE A 11 47.16 -7.90 -27.61
C PHE A 11 46.54 -6.80 -26.72
N SER A 12 47.12 -5.59 -26.73
CA SER A 12 46.79 -4.52 -25.77
C SER A 12 45.53 -3.71 -26.09
N ILE A 13 45.05 -3.71 -27.33
CA ILE A 13 43.92 -2.84 -27.76
C ILE A 13 42.57 -3.54 -27.56
N LEU A 14 42.56 -4.88 -27.58
CA LEU A 14 41.35 -5.69 -27.43
C LEU A 14 40.81 -5.69 -25.99
N SER A 15 41.70 -5.62 -24.98
CA SER A 15 41.33 -5.57 -23.57
C SER A 15 40.71 -4.22 -23.16
N LEU A 16 41.23 -3.09 -23.67
CA LEU A 16 40.69 -1.76 -23.37
C LEU A 16 39.28 -1.55 -23.93
N ARG A 17 38.99 -2.09 -25.13
CA ARG A 17 37.65 -1.98 -25.74
C ARG A 17 36.62 -2.81 -24.98
N PHE A 18 36.99 -4.00 -24.50
CA PHE A 18 36.13 -4.82 -23.65
C PHE A 18 35.84 -4.16 -22.30
N ALA A 19 36.85 -3.56 -21.66
CA ALA A 19 36.68 -2.86 -20.39
C ALA A 19 35.75 -1.63 -20.53
N ALA A 20 35.90 -0.85 -21.61
CA ALA A 20 35.04 0.30 -21.88
C ALA A 20 33.59 -0.13 -22.18
N PHE A 21 33.39 -1.24 -22.88
CA PHE A 21 32.07 -1.79 -23.18
C PHE A 21 31.39 -2.34 -21.91
N LEU A 22 32.13 -3.03 -21.04
CA LEU A 22 31.63 -3.51 -19.75
C LEU A 22 31.25 -2.35 -18.83
N HIS A 23 32.07 -1.29 -18.78
CA HIS A 23 31.80 -0.09 -18.00
C HIS A 23 30.57 0.69 -18.52
N PHE A 24 30.41 0.80 -19.84
CA PHE A 24 29.22 1.42 -20.46
C PHE A 24 27.94 0.62 -20.17
N MET A 25 28.01 -0.71 -20.25
CA MET A 25 26.90 -1.61 -19.93
C MET A 25 26.54 -1.56 -18.43
N LEU A 26 27.54 -1.50 -17.55
CA LEU A 26 27.34 -1.38 -16.09
C LEU A 26 26.73 -0.02 -15.70
N HIS A 27 27.14 1.06 -16.35
CA HIS A 27 26.64 2.41 -16.07
C HIS A 27 25.19 2.60 -16.53
N ASN A 28 24.82 1.98 -17.66
CA ASN A 28 23.43 1.96 -18.13
C ASN A 28 22.55 1.03 -17.28
N TYR A 29 23.10 -0.10 -16.83
CA TYR A 29 22.43 -1.01 -15.89
C TYR A 29 22.22 -0.37 -14.50
N PHE A 30 23.21 0.38 -14.01
CA PHE A 30 23.09 1.11 -12.75
C PHE A 30 22.00 2.19 -12.83
N LYS A 31 21.91 2.90 -13.96
CA LYS A 31 20.85 3.90 -14.20
C LYS A 31 19.46 3.26 -14.28
N THR A 32 19.31 2.13 -14.97
CA THR A 32 18.01 1.42 -15.03
C THR A 32 17.63 0.80 -13.69
N ALA A 33 18.59 0.25 -12.94
CA ALA A 33 18.35 -0.27 -11.59
C ALA A 33 17.91 0.85 -10.63
N LEU A 34 18.55 2.03 -10.69
CA LEU A 34 18.20 3.17 -9.85
C LEU A 34 16.82 3.74 -10.19
N LEU A 35 16.45 3.75 -11.49
CA LEU A 35 15.12 4.11 -11.93
C LEU A 35 14.06 3.11 -11.46
N LEU A 36 14.33 1.80 -11.52
CA LEU A 36 13.42 0.76 -11.00
C LEU A 36 13.19 0.88 -9.49
N VAL A 37 14.24 1.12 -8.71
CA VAL A 37 14.14 1.31 -7.25
C VAL A 37 13.35 2.57 -6.90
N SER A 38 13.47 3.64 -7.69
CA SER A 38 12.67 4.85 -7.47
C SER A 38 11.18 4.62 -7.70
N VAL A 39 10.80 3.77 -8.66
CA VAL A 39 9.38 3.45 -8.94
C VAL A 39 8.75 2.64 -7.81
N THR A 40 9.49 1.74 -7.18
CA THR A 40 8.96 0.92 -6.07
C THR A 40 8.72 1.72 -4.78
N LEU A 41 9.43 2.83 -4.59
CA LEU A 41 9.29 3.68 -3.39
C LEU A 41 8.05 4.59 -3.43
N VAL A 42 7.44 4.80 -4.61
CA VAL A 42 6.24 5.66 -4.76
C VAL A 42 4.94 4.82 -4.77
N MET A 43 5.03 3.49 -4.69
CA MET A 43 3.87 2.59 -4.70
C MET A 43 3.29 2.32 -3.31
N SER A 44 3.89 2.82 -2.23
CA SER A 44 3.29 2.73 -0.88
C SER A 44 2.28 3.86 -0.68
N CYS A 45 1.18 3.81 -1.44
CA CYS A 45 -0.04 4.52 -1.05
C CYS A 45 -0.74 3.62 -0.04
N ASP A 46 -0.56 3.93 1.24
CA ASP A 46 -1.46 3.43 2.29
C ASP A 46 -2.75 4.26 2.17
N SER A 47 -3.57 3.92 1.17
CA SER A 47 -4.89 4.49 1.05
C SER A 47 -5.75 3.73 2.05
N THR A 48 -6.04 4.32 3.21
CA THR A 48 -7.23 3.93 3.97
C THR A 48 -8.42 3.99 3.00
N PRO A 49 -9.04 2.86 2.61
CA PRO A 49 -10.14 2.86 1.66
C PRO A 49 -11.36 3.69 2.10
N CYS A 50 -11.51 4.02 3.38
CA CYS A 50 -12.62 4.83 3.87
C CYS A 50 -12.30 6.32 3.98
N ASP A 51 -13.31 7.15 3.70
CA ASP A 51 -13.27 8.60 3.91
C ASP A 51 -13.22 8.95 5.41
N GLU A 52 -12.83 10.18 5.75
CA GLU A 52 -12.85 10.65 7.13
C GLU A 52 -14.24 10.53 7.77
N GLY A 53 -14.30 10.01 9.00
CA GLY A 53 -15.55 9.73 9.73
C GLY A 53 -16.18 8.37 9.38
N TYR A 54 -15.46 7.52 8.65
CA TYR A 54 -15.82 6.14 8.39
C TYR A 54 -14.68 5.21 8.81
N THR A 55 -15.03 4.10 9.43
CA THR A 55 -14.10 3.05 9.84
C THR A 55 -14.29 1.79 8.98
N GLU A 56 -13.17 1.20 8.59
CA GLU A 56 -13.11 -0.09 7.89
C GLU A 56 -13.45 -1.23 8.84
N VAL A 57 -14.46 -2.02 8.47
CA VAL A 57 -14.82 -3.23 9.19
C VAL A 57 -14.95 -4.39 8.20
N GLU A 58 -14.51 -5.57 8.62
CA GLU A 58 -14.68 -6.79 7.84
C GLU A 58 -15.98 -7.48 8.26
N GLN A 59 -16.92 -7.61 7.33
CA GLN A 59 -18.20 -8.29 7.53
C GLN A 59 -18.39 -9.32 6.40
N ASP A 60 -18.61 -10.58 6.76
CA ASP A 60 -18.80 -11.69 5.82
C ASP A 60 -17.69 -11.84 4.75
N GLY A 61 -16.45 -11.54 5.12
CA GLY A 61 -15.29 -11.61 4.23
C GLY A 61 -15.21 -10.47 3.20
N ASN A 62 -16.02 -9.43 3.37
CA ASN A 62 -15.94 -8.18 2.63
C ASN A 62 -15.55 -7.04 3.57
N VAL A 63 -14.69 -6.14 3.10
CA VAL A 63 -14.36 -4.92 3.83
C VAL A 63 -15.38 -3.85 3.46
N ILE A 64 -16.07 -3.30 4.46
CA ILE A 64 -17.04 -2.23 4.30
C ILE A 64 -16.62 -1.01 5.14
N CYS A 65 -17.04 0.17 4.71
CA CYS A 65 -16.87 1.41 5.46
C CYS A 65 -18.14 1.71 6.23
N LEU A 66 -18.09 1.70 7.55
CA LEU A 66 -19.21 2.13 8.39
C LEU A 66 -18.95 3.53 8.94
N PRO A 67 -19.97 4.40 8.98
CA PRO A 67 -19.85 5.70 9.61
C PRO A 67 -19.56 5.54 11.11
N ASP A 68 -18.67 6.38 11.63
CA ASP A 68 -18.37 6.40 13.06
C ASP A 68 -19.58 6.90 13.84
N TYR A 69 -19.84 6.26 14.98
CA TYR A 69 -20.89 6.68 15.89
C TYR A 69 -20.51 8.01 16.52
N VAL A 70 -21.46 8.94 16.53
CA VAL A 70 -21.39 10.18 17.31
C VAL A 70 -22.68 10.37 18.08
N VAL A 71 -22.57 10.93 19.28
CA VAL A 71 -23.72 11.20 20.15
C VAL A 71 -24.73 12.07 19.42
N GLY A 72 -25.99 11.62 19.40
CA GLY A 72 -27.08 12.33 18.72
C GLY A 72 -27.12 12.17 17.20
N ILE A 73 -26.39 11.21 16.63
CA ILE A 73 -26.43 10.95 15.18
C ILE A 73 -27.86 10.65 14.69
N GLU A 74 -28.28 11.36 13.64
CA GLU A 74 -29.55 11.10 12.97
C GLU A 74 -29.45 9.84 12.09
N LYS A 75 -30.35 8.88 12.34
CA LYS A 75 -30.50 7.67 11.51
C LYS A 75 -31.33 8.03 10.30
N THR A 76 -30.66 8.48 9.27
CA THR A 76 -31.28 8.85 8.01
C THR A 76 -31.27 7.68 7.06
N THR A 77 -32.13 7.72 6.04
CA THR A 77 -32.21 6.67 5.01
C THR A 77 -30.90 6.47 4.24
N TRP A 78 -29.98 7.45 4.29
CA TRP A 78 -28.69 7.40 3.61
C TRP A 78 -27.54 6.91 4.50
N LEU A 79 -27.60 7.12 5.83
CA LEU A 79 -26.61 6.59 6.77
C LEU A 79 -26.88 5.13 7.16
N GLY A 80 -28.15 4.71 7.11
CA GLY A 80 -28.57 3.40 7.60
C GLY A 80 -28.69 3.35 9.13
N THR A 81 -28.70 2.14 9.67
CA THR A 81 -28.89 1.86 11.10
C THR A 81 -27.62 1.37 11.80
N ALA A 82 -26.59 1.00 11.03
CA ALA A 82 -25.34 0.43 11.54
C ALA A 82 -24.20 1.47 11.55
N PHE A 83 -23.45 1.52 12.65
CA PHE A 83 -22.37 2.47 12.90
C PHE A 83 -21.21 1.77 13.60
N TYR A 84 -20.01 2.32 13.47
CA TYR A 84 -18.84 1.85 14.20
C TYR A 84 -18.67 2.59 15.52
N HIS A 85 -18.48 1.86 16.61
CA HIS A 85 -18.12 2.39 17.92
C HIS A 85 -16.77 1.83 18.36
N SER A 86 -15.90 2.65 18.94
CA SER A 86 -14.54 2.25 19.34
C SER A 86 -14.52 1.07 20.30
N ASP A 87 -15.45 1.05 21.26
CA ASP A 87 -15.46 0.06 22.34
C ASP A 87 -16.30 -1.19 22.04
N TYR A 88 -17.35 -1.05 21.21
CA TYR A 88 -18.32 -2.11 20.94
C TYR A 88 -18.23 -2.67 19.52
N GLY A 89 -17.40 -2.07 18.66
CA GLY A 89 -17.33 -2.40 17.24
C GLY A 89 -18.60 -1.97 16.51
N ILE A 90 -19.15 -2.86 15.69
CA ILE A 90 -20.38 -2.56 14.94
C ILE A 90 -21.58 -2.59 15.88
N ILE A 91 -22.25 -1.45 15.97
CA ILE A 91 -23.53 -1.28 16.66
C ILE A 91 -24.62 -0.96 15.64
N GLU A 92 -25.82 -1.47 15.87
CA GLU A 92 -26.98 -1.24 15.03
C GLU A 92 -28.13 -0.69 15.85
N PHE A 93 -28.90 0.24 15.27
CA PHE A 93 -30.12 0.69 15.90
C PHE A 93 -31.31 -0.15 15.44
N ASP A 94 -31.84 -0.95 16.35
CA ASP A 94 -33.02 -1.77 16.12
C ASP A 94 -34.08 -1.55 17.22
N ASN A 95 -35.34 -1.45 16.79
CA ASN A 95 -36.51 -1.34 17.65
C ASN A 95 -36.40 -0.30 18.81
N GLY A 96 -35.77 0.85 18.54
CA GLY A 96 -35.64 1.92 19.51
C GLY A 96 -34.41 1.83 20.42
N SER A 97 -33.59 0.80 20.29
CA SER A 97 -32.40 0.56 21.11
C SER A 97 -31.14 0.34 20.26
N TRP A 98 -29.98 0.60 20.83
CA TRP A 98 -28.70 0.25 20.22
C TRP A 98 -28.35 -1.18 20.60
N VAL A 99 -27.96 -1.98 19.61
CA VAL A 99 -27.60 -3.38 19.79
C VAL A 99 -26.24 -3.67 19.19
N THR A 100 -25.43 -4.48 19.86
CA THR A 100 -24.15 -4.95 19.31
C THR A 100 -24.38 -6.07 18.31
N THR A 101 -23.33 -6.41 17.56
CA THR A 101 -23.32 -7.59 16.67
C THR A 101 -23.63 -8.91 17.42
N TYR A 102 -23.43 -8.95 18.74
CA TYR A 102 -23.72 -10.12 19.58
C TYR A 102 -25.13 -10.11 20.18
N GLY A 103 -25.95 -9.10 19.90
CA GLY A 103 -27.32 -8.96 20.40
C GLY A 103 -27.44 -8.38 21.81
N GLU A 104 -26.36 -7.81 22.34
CA GLU A 104 -26.39 -7.07 23.60
C GLU A 104 -27.03 -5.70 23.38
N VAL A 105 -27.99 -5.32 24.23
CA VAL A 105 -28.64 -4.02 24.18
C VAL A 105 -27.81 -3.02 24.99
N LEU A 106 -27.38 -1.94 24.35
CA LEU A 106 -26.59 -0.87 24.96
C LEU A 106 -27.51 0.25 25.44
N ALA A 107 -27.24 0.79 26.64
CA ALA A 107 -27.86 2.04 27.06
C ALA A 107 -27.21 3.21 26.32
N VAL A 108 -27.94 4.32 26.14
CA VAL A 108 -27.40 5.50 25.45
C VAL A 108 -26.19 6.08 26.19
N GLU A 109 -26.18 5.98 27.52
CA GLU A 109 -25.07 6.39 28.38
C GLU A 109 -23.80 5.55 28.22
N ASP A 110 -23.90 4.34 27.66
CA ASP A 110 -22.74 3.49 27.38
C ASP A 110 -22.04 3.91 26.07
N LEU A 111 -22.67 4.77 25.27
CA LEU A 111 -22.18 5.20 23.95
C LEU A 111 -21.57 6.62 23.96
N ASP A 112 -21.49 7.26 25.12
CA ASP A 112 -20.93 8.61 25.32
C ASP A 112 -19.40 8.61 25.54
#